data_AF-A0A9D4IFY8-F1
#
_entry.id   AF-A0A9D4IFY8-F1
#
_cell.length_a   1.000
_cell.length_b   1.000
_cell.length_c   1.000
_cell.angle_alpha   90.00
_cell.angle_beta   90.00
_cell.angle_gamma   90.00
#
_symmetry.space_group_name_H-M   'P 1'
#
loop_
_entity.id
_entity.type
_entity.pdbx_description
1 polymer ?
#
loop_
_entity_poly.entity_id
_entity_poly.type
_entity_poly.pdbx_seq_one_letter_code
_entity_poly.pdbx_strand_id
1 'polypeptide(L)'
;MDCAHLNSIINVCADIHHAKSICPRFCGLCNLVDGNWAEWGTWSSCSVTCDNGTYKRTRTCTNPSPSNGGLNCSGSASDTQMCSRQLCPVHGNWSEWSSWSSCSVYCDVGLIERTRTCTNPRPDRFGDNCYGDASDHKVCIQDPCSEKNGGWTNWGAWESCSVTCGIGSKLRHRACTNPSPSAYGKACEGDYKDFDVCVKTPCYVIAFNAHGFNVLSNLVNVFSTIVANEGKAYNASTGHFTAPVDGIYYFEAHFCVYSSSTINFYIEKGSASMSPKTRLTSTRGYHGSYGCNSASTSVKLNRNEDVWVYMASQYSSSYIYESSDDWNTFSGALIQAL
;
A
#
# COMPACT_ATOMS: atom_id res chain seq x y z
N MET A 1 83.70 40.53 37.14
CA MET A 1 84.04 40.01 35.80
C MET A 1 82.84 39.25 35.32
N ASP A 2 82.15 39.79 34.31
CA ASP A 2 81.11 39.10 33.55
C ASP A 2 81.71 37.93 32.77
N CYS A 3 80.96 36.83 32.71
CA CYS A 3 80.97 35.88 31.58
C CYS A 3 79.59 35.25 31.47
N ALA A 4 78.78 35.85 30.60
CA ALA A 4 77.69 35.19 29.91
C ALA A 4 78.21 34.00 29.08
N HIS A 5 77.29 33.08 28.76
CA HIS A 5 77.41 31.88 27.91
C HIS A 5 77.86 30.59 28.61
N LEU A 6 76.88 29.74 28.95
CA LEU A 6 76.62 28.51 28.20
C LEU A 6 75.37 27.80 28.77
N ASN A 7 74.38 27.63 27.89
CA ASN A 7 73.22 26.78 28.08
C ASN A 7 73.62 25.37 28.48
N SER A 8 73.25 24.95 29.68
CA SER A 8 73.20 23.53 30.08
C SER A 8 72.43 23.38 31.40
N ILE A 9 71.14 23.76 31.44
CA ILE A 9 70.21 23.14 32.39
C ILE A 9 69.76 21.82 31.75
N ILE A 10 70.69 20.89 31.69
CA ILE A 10 70.41 19.47 31.58
C ILE A 10 71.09 18.87 32.81
N ASN A 11 70.26 18.27 33.66
CA ASN A 11 70.63 17.31 34.71
C ASN A 11 71.41 17.84 35.92
N VAL A 12 70.69 18.32 36.94
CA VAL A 12 71.13 18.21 38.34
C VAL A 12 70.02 17.61 39.23
N CYS A 13 69.21 16.71 38.67
CA CYS A 13 68.31 15.83 39.46
C CYS A 13 68.35 14.36 38.99
N ALA A 14 69.34 13.97 38.19
CA ALA A 14 69.68 12.57 38.01
C ALA A 14 70.80 12.26 39.00
N ASP A 15 70.56 11.29 39.87
CA ASP A 15 71.52 10.68 40.80
C ASP A 15 71.87 11.42 42.10
N ILE A 16 70.87 11.56 42.98
CA ILE A 16 71.15 11.62 44.43
C ILE A 16 70.32 10.56 45.14
N HIS A 17 70.80 9.31 45.08
CA HIS A 17 70.34 8.24 45.97
C HIS A 17 71.00 8.30 47.37
N HIS A 18 71.85 9.28 47.67
CA HIS A 18 72.53 9.40 48.98
C HIS A 18 72.81 10.84 49.41
N ALA A 19 71.79 11.60 49.80
CA ALA A 19 71.97 12.82 50.59
C ALA A 19 70.88 12.98 51.67
N LYS A 20 70.85 12.04 52.61
CA LYS A 20 70.25 12.27 53.95
C LYS A 20 71.20 13.15 54.78
N SER A 21 71.38 14.42 54.41
CA SER A 21 71.95 15.46 55.30
C SER A 21 72.34 16.71 54.51
N ILE A 22 71.38 17.60 54.24
CA ILE A 22 71.50 19.08 54.22
C ILE A 22 70.23 19.61 53.52
N CYS A 23 69.21 19.88 54.33
CA CYS A 23 68.17 20.87 54.02
C CYS A 23 67.91 21.67 55.31
N PRO A 24 68.38 22.91 55.42
CA PRO A 24 67.97 23.83 56.46
C PRO A 24 66.66 24.51 56.06
N ARG A 25 65.65 24.45 56.94
CA ARG A 25 64.58 25.46 57.06
C ARG A 25 63.63 25.74 55.86
N PHE A 26 63.31 24.75 55.03
CA PHE A 26 62.05 24.71 54.27
C PHE A 26 61.31 23.39 54.55
N CYS A 27 60.76 23.29 55.76
CA CYS A 27 59.93 22.16 56.17
C CYS A 27 58.51 22.38 55.64
N GLY A 28 58.13 21.63 54.60
CA GLY A 28 56.77 21.65 54.04
C GLY A 28 56.50 20.65 52.90
N LEU A 29 57.52 20.00 52.32
CA LEU A 29 57.38 19.19 51.10
C LEU A 29 57.89 17.75 51.28
N CYS A 30 57.30 16.98 52.20
CA CYS A 30 57.61 15.55 52.33
C CYS A 30 56.39 14.65 52.48
N ASN A 31 55.26 14.99 51.84
CA ASN A 31 54.18 14.02 51.62
C ASN A 31 54.10 13.73 50.12
N LEU A 32 54.98 12.84 49.66
CA LEU A 32 54.92 12.25 48.33
C LEU A 32 53.71 11.33 48.28
N VAL A 33 52.81 11.56 47.32
CA VAL A 33 51.60 10.75 47.13
C VAL A 33 51.70 10.11 45.77
N ASP A 34 51.80 8.78 45.74
CA ASP A 34 51.72 8.01 44.51
C ASP A 34 50.28 7.96 44.01
N GLY A 35 50.12 8.09 42.70
CA GLY A 35 48.80 8.04 42.08
C GLY A 35 48.18 6.65 42.15
N ASN A 36 46.87 6.60 42.38
CA ASN A 36 46.09 5.39 42.18
C ASN A 36 44.92 5.63 41.22
N TRP A 37 44.55 4.56 40.53
CA TRP A 37 43.46 4.57 39.57
C TRP A 37 42.12 4.82 40.29
N ALA A 38 41.34 5.76 39.75
CA ALA A 38 39.91 5.82 40.02
C ALA A 38 39.20 4.58 39.47
N GLU A 39 37.96 4.38 39.89
CA GLU A 39 37.12 3.32 39.32
C GLU A 39 37.00 3.48 37.79
N TRP A 40 36.79 2.35 37.12
CA TRP A 40 36.53 2.37 35.70
C TRP A 40 35.22 3.10 35.41
N GLY A 41 35.25 3.97 34.39
CA GLY A 41 34.05 4.53 33.80
C GLY A 41 33.16 3.46 33.16
N THR A 42 31.96 3.87 32.76
CA THR A 42 31.03 2.98 32.04
C THR A 42 31.59 2.61 30.67
N TRP A 43 31.19 1.43 30.20
CA TRP A 43 31.48 1.02 28.83
C TRP A 43 30.73 1.90 27.83
N SER A 44 31.39 2.25 26.73
CA SER A 44 30.75 2.87 25.57
C SER A 44 29.74 1.92 24.92
N SER A 45 28.91 2.45 24.04
CA SER A 45 28.22 1.61 23.05
C SER A 45 29.23 0.86 22.18
N CYS A 46 28.77 -0.24 21.57
CA CYS A 46 29.55 -0.96 20.56
C CYS A 46 29.84 -0.02 19.38
N SER A 47 31.06 -0.07 18.84
CA SER A 47 31.52 0.78 17.74
C SER A 47 30.75 0.56 16.43
N VAL A 48 29.98 -0.52 16.34
CA VAL A 48 29.20 -0.91 15.17
C VAL A 48 27.77 -1.27 15.59
N THR A 49 26.83 -1.10 14.66
CA THR A 49 25.44 -1.49 14.84
C THR A 49 25.19 -2.96 14.47
N CYS A 50 25.99 -3.51 13.58
CA CYS A 50 25.97 -4.88 13.07
C CYS A 50 27.42 -5.42 12.91
N ASP A 51 27.59 -6.73 12.76
CA ASP A 51 28.87 -7.45 12.78
C ASP A 51 29.64 -7.28 14.12
N ASN A 52 30.95 -7.57 14.10
CA ASN A 52 31.82 -7.47 15.27
C ASN A 52 32.44 -6.08 15.37
N GLY A 53 32.40 -5.50 16.56
CA GLY A 53 33.06 -4.25 16.89
C GLY A 53 33.68 -4.27 18.28
N THR A 54 33.88 -3.08 18.84
CA THR A 54 34.47 -2.94 20.18
C THR A 54 33.71 -1.93 21.03
N TYR A 55 33.70 -2.13 22.34
CA TYR A 55 33.32 -1.10 23.31
C TYR A 55 34.52 -0.78 24.20
N LYS A 56 34.60 0.47 24.67
CA LYS A 56 35.75 0.99 25.44
C LYS A 56 35.30 1.61 26.74
N ARG A 57 36.12 1.47 27.79
CA ARG A 57 35.97 2.20 29.05
C ARG A 57 37.31 2.80 29.45
N THR A 58 37.28 3.89 30.18
CA THR A 58 38.47 4.60 30.63
C THR A 58 38.45 4.83 32.14
N ARG A 59 39.61 5.03 32.73
CA ARG A 59 39.79 5.39 34.14
C ARG A 59 40.84 6.48 34.26
N THR A 60 40.76 7.29 35.31
CA THR A 60 41.67 8.41 35.55
C THR A 60 42.57 8.14 36.75
N CYS A 61 43.80 8.65 36.71
CA CYS A 61 44.77 8.51 37.81
C CYS A 61 44.51 9.61 38.86
N THR A 62 43.41 9.49 39.59
CA THR A 62 42.90 10.57 40.45
C THR A 62 42.48 10.14 41.86
N ASN A 63 42.68 8.87 42.24
CA ASN A 63 42.22 8.36 43.53
C ASN A 63 43.32 7.64 44.35
N PRO A 64 44.31 8.37 44.90
CA PRO A 64 44.54 9.80 44.78
C PRO A 64 45.34 10.18 43.53
N SER A 65 45.38 11.47 43.17
CA SER A 65 46.27 11.97 42.11
C SER A 65 47.73 12.03 42.60
N PRO A 66 48.73 11.74 41.74
CA PRO A 66 50.14 11.90 42.10
C PRO A 66 50.47 13.34 42.50
N SER A 67 51.22 13.55 43.58
CA SER A 67 51.68 14.88 44.00
C SER A 67 53.06 14.84 44.66
N ASN A 68 53.72 16.00 44.71
CA ASN A 68 55.05 16.19 45.33
C ASN A 68 56.12 15.20 44.80
N GLY A 69 56.09 14.89 43.51
CA GLY A 69 57.05 13.97 42.87
C GLY A 69 56.69 12.48 42.95
N GLY A 70 55.48 12.13 43.39
CA GLY A 70 54.98 10.75 43.43
C GLY A 70 54.81 10.10 42.07
N LEU A 71 54.79 8.76 42.05
CA LEU A 71 54.71 7.96 40.85
C LEU A 71 53.33 8.07 40.18
N ASN A 72 53.31 8.07 38.85
CA ASN A 72 52.08 7.94 38.07
C ASN A 72 51.50 6.52 38.21
N CYS A 73 50.18 6.40 38.01
CA CYS A 73 49.51 5.10 38.02
C CYS A 73 50.10 4.16 36.96
N SER A 74 50.38 2.93 37.36
CA SER A 74 50.91 1.89 36.49
C SER A 74 49.78 1.09 35.81
N GLY A 75 49.94 0.80 34.52
CA GLY A 75 48.96 0.10 33.68
C GLY A 75 48.15 1.01 32.74
N SER A 76 47.21 0.44 31.98
CA SER A 76 46.45 1.18 30.96
C SER A 76 45.31 2.02 31.56
N ALA A 77 45.15 3.24 31.04
CA ALA A 77 44.01 4.12 31.34
C ALA A 77 42.74 3.79 30.54
N SER A 78 42.85 2.87 29.56
CA SER A 78 41.77 2.46 28.66
C SER A 78 41.74 0.94 28.54
N ASP A 79 40.53 0.39 28.52
CA ASP A 79 40.24 -1.01 28.31
C ASP A 79 39.28 -1.13 27.11
N THR A 80 39.54 -2.09 26.23
CA THR A 80 38.80 -2.30 24.98
C THR A 80 38.43 -3.77 24.89
N GLN A 81 37.15 -4.06 24.71
CA GLN A 81 36.65 -5.42 24.55
C GLN A 81 35.81 -5.55 23.29
N MET A 82 35.68 -6.78 22.79
CA MET A 82 34.87 -7.09 21.62
C MET A 82 33.39 -7.14 21.96
N CYS A 83 32.57 -6.68 21.03
CA CYS A 83 31.12 -6.90 21.01
C CYS A 83 30.71 -7.51 19.68
N SER A 84 29.78 -8.46 19.73
CA SER A 84 29.19 -9.08 18.54
C SER A 84 27.74 -8.64 18.39
N ARG A 85 27.37 -8.17 17.20
CA ARG A 85 26.00 -7.82 16.80
C ARG A 85 25.52 -8.76 15.70
N GLN A 86 24.25 -8.62 15.31
CA GLN A 86 23.70 -9.31 14.14
C GLN A 86 24.51 -8.94 12.89
N LEU A 87 24.64 -9.87 11.94
CA LEU A 87 25.39 -9.63 10.71
C LEU A 87 24.80 -8.46 9.89
N CYS A 88 25.66 -7.63 9.30
CA CYS A 88 25.21 -6.51 8.46
C CYS A 88 24.58 -6.99 7.15
N PRO A 89 23.52 -6.32 6.66
CA PRO A 89 22.97 -6.59 5.34
C PRO A 89 23.99 -6.25 4.26
N VAL A 90 24.00 -7.03 3.18
CA VAL A 90 24.80 -6.76 1.98
C VAL A 90 23.85 -6.34 0.89
N HIS A 91 23.73 -5.03 0.68
CA HIS A 91 22.92 -4.51 -0.42
C HIS A 91 23.58 -4.87 -1.75
N GLY A 92 22.76 -5.34 -2.69
CA GLY A 92 23.21 -5.67 -4.02
C GLY A 92 23.65 -4.44 -4.78
N ASN A 93 24.71 -4.58 -5.58
CA ASN A 93 25.09 -3.57 -6.54
C ASN A 93 25.45 -4.19 -7.90
N TRP A 94 25.27 -3.39 -8.94
CA TRP A 94 25.43 -3.81 -10.32
C TRP A 94 26.90 -4.13 -10.63
N SER A 95 27.11 -5.17 -11.43
CA SER A 95 28.36 -5.35 -12.15
C SER A 95 28.58 -4.20 -13.13
N GLU A 96 29.80 -4.11 -13.65
CA GLU A 96 30.05 -3.35 -14.86
C GLU A 96 29.13 -3.83 -15.98
N TRP A 97 28.77 -2.91 -16.88
CA TRP A 97 28.04 -3.25 -18.09
C TRP A 97 28.88 -4.15 -19.00
N SER A 98 28.23 -5.08 -19.68
CA SER A 98 28.83 -5.79 -20.81
C SER A 98 29.24 -4.81 -21.90
N SER A 99 30.11 -5.26 -22.80
CA SER A 99 30.26 -4.58 -24.09
C SER A 99 28.94 -4.60 -24.85
N TRP A 100 28.75 -3.62 -25.73
CA TRP A 100 27.62 -3.59 -26.65
C TRP A 100 27.67 -4.79 -27.60
N SER A 101 26.51 -5.36 -27.90
CA SER A 101 26.36 -6.38 -28.94
C SER A 101 26.69 -5.82 -30.33
N SER A 102 26.86 -6.71 -31.31
CA SER A 102 26.71 -6.31 -32.71
C SER A 102 25.29 -5.81 -32.99
N CYS A 103 25.14 -5.03 -34.06
CA CYS A 103 23.82 -4.58 -34.50
C CYS A 103 22.91 -5.78 -34.81
N SER A 104 21.65 -5.72 -34.40
CA SER A 104 20.68 -6.80 -34.60
C SER A 104 20.35 -7.08 -36.07
N VAL A 105 20.74 -6.16 -36.97
CA VAL A 105 20.56 -6.24 -38.42
C VAL A 105 21.89 -5.98 -39.12
N TYR A 106 22.03 -6.52 -40.34
CA TYR A 106 23.20 -6.30 -41.18
C TYR A 106 23.09 -5.01 -42.04
N CYS A 107 21.88 -4.53 -42.29
CA CYS A 107 21.58 -3.33 -43.08
C CYS A 107 20.39 -2.57 -42.47
N ASP A 108 20.20 -1.30 -42.84
CA ASP A 108 19.19 -0.37 -42.29
C ASP A 108 19.33 -0.11 -40.77
N VAL A 109 18.21 -0.02 -40.05
CA VAL A 109 18.15 0.38 -38.64
C VAL A 109 17.90 -0.83 -37.76
N GLY A 110 18.76 -1.03 -36.76
CA GLY A 110 18.62 -2.09 -35.76
C GLY A 110 18.87 -1.59 -34.35
N LEU A 111 19.05 -2.55 -33.44
CA LEU A 111 19.37 -2.30 -32.05
C LEU A 111 20.69 -2.97 -31.67
N ILE A 112 21.45 -2.31 -30.82
CA ILE A 112 22.52 -2.91 -30.02
C ILE A 112 22.06 -2.98 -28.57
N GLU A 113 22.44 -4.05 -27.88
CA GLU A 113 22.08 -4.32 -26.49
C GLU A 113 23.34 -4.48 -25.64
N ARG A 114 23.27 -4.08 -24.37
CA ARG A 114 24.23 -4.47 -23.34
C ARG A 114 23.50 -4.83 -22.06
N THR A 115 24.11 -5.67 -21.23
CA THR A 115 23.51 -6.17 -20.00
C THR A 115 24.45 -6.05 -18.82
N ARG A 116 23.91 -6.11 -17.60
CA ARG A 116 24.67 -6.13 -16.34
C ARG A 116 23.98 -7.05 -15.34
N THR A 117 24.71 -7.56 -14.37
CA THR A 117 24.21 -8.50 -13.36
C THR A 117 24.32 -7.95 -11.96
N CYS A 118 23.36 -8.27 -11.09
CA CYS A 118 23.35 -7.82 -9.69
C CYS A 118 24.28 -8.69 -8.83
N THR A 119 25.59 -8.55 -9.04
CA THR A 119 26.61 -9.45 -8.50
C THR A 119 27.82 -8.74 -7.89
N ASN A 120 27.85 -7.41 -7.84
CA ASN A 120 29.02 -6.65 -7.36
C ASN A 120 28.67 -5.61 -6.26
N PRO A 121 28.31 -6.02 -5.04
CA PRO A 121 28.21 -7.42 -4.59
C PRO A 121 26.82 -8.00 -4.86
N ARG A 122 26.70 -9.32 -4.76
CA ARG A 122 25.40 -9.99 -4.76
C ARG A 122 24.65 -9.64 -3.46
N PRO A 123 23.35 -9.30 -3.51
CA PRO A 123 22.56 -9.08 -2.31
C PRO A 123 22.59 -10.30 -1.38
N ASP A 124 22.79 -10.06 -0.09
CA ASP A 124 22.84 -11.08 0.95
C ASP A 124 22.37 -10.51 2.30
N ARG A 125 22.06 -11.38 3.26
CA ARG A 125 21.73 -11.02 4.65
C ARG A 125 20.67 -9.91 4.78
N PHE A 126 19.54 -10.06 4.08
CA PHE A 126 18.44 -9.08 4.05
C PHE A 126 18.81 -7.72 3.43
N GLY A 127 19.89 -7.64 2.66
CA GLY A 127 20.19 -6.46 1.87
C GLY A 127 19.28 -6.31 0.66
N ASP A 128 19.10 -5.07 0.21
CA ASP A 128 18.23 -4.73 -0.91
C ASP A 128 18.77 -5.26 -2.25
N ASN A 129 17.87 -5.50 -3.19
CA ASN A 129 18.23 -5.81 -4.57
C ASN A 129 18.76 -4.57 -5.31
N CYS A 130 19.48 -4.80 -6.41
CA CYS A 130 19.96 -3.73 -7.27
C CYS A 130 18.79 -2.94 -7.89
N TYR A 131 18.91 -1.62 -7.87
CA TYR A 131 17.90 -0.72 -8.43
C TYR A 131 18.24 -0.30 -9.88
N GLY A 132 17.23 -0.29 -10.76
CA GLY A 132 17.34 0.08 -12.19
C GLY A 132 17.35 -1.12 -13.14
N ASP A 133 17.49 -0.85 -14.44
CA ASP A 133 17.35 -1.89 -15.47
C ASP A 133 18.62 -2.75 -15.62
N ALA A 134 18.45 -4.04 -15.88
CA ALA A 134 19.53 -5.00 -16.13
C ALA A 134 20.02 -5.01 -17.59
N SER A 135 19.26 -4.39 -18.50
CA SER A 135 19.51 -4.33 -19.95
C SER A 135 19.33 -2.90 -20.46
N ASP A 136 20.15 -2.50 -21.42
CA ASP A 136 20.10 -1.20 -22.08
C ASP A 136 20.21 -1.38 -23.60
N HIS A 137 19.48 -0.57 -24.36
CA HIS A 137 19.36 -0.69 -25.82
C HIS A 137 19.61 0.65 -26.51
N LYS A 138 20.29 0.62 -27.66
CA LYS A 138 20.49 1.79 -28.52
C LYS A 138 20.25 1.44 -29.97
N VAL A 139 19.86 2.44 -30.76
CA VAL A 139 19.74 2.31 -32.20
C VAL A 139 21.14 2.23 -32.83
N CYS A 140 21.32 1.28 -33.76
CA CYS A 140 22.44 1.23 -34.69
C CYS A 140 21.93 1.44 -36.12
N ILE A 141 22.71 2.13 -36.94
CA ILE A 141 22.41 2.39 -38.35
C ILE A 141 23.50 1.73 -39.18
N GLN A 142 23.09 0.85 -40.09
CA GLN A 142 23.91 0.17 -41.07
C GLN A 142 23.64 0.74 -42.47
N ASP A 143 24.43 0.30 -43.45
CA ASP A 143 24.18 0.65 -44.84
C ASP A 143 22.77 0.20 -45.27
N PRO A 144 22.11 0.94 -46.17
CA PRO A 144 20.79 0.61 -46.66
C PRO A 144 20.67 -0.80 -47.24
N CYS A 145 19.60 -1.52 -46.90
CA CYS A 145 19.24 -2.72 -47.66
C CYS A 145 18.68 -2.31 -49.05
N SER A 146 18.75 -3.22 -50.02
CA SER A 146 18.04 -3.05 -51.31
C SER A 146 16.56 -2.71 -51.11
N GLU A 147 16.00 -1.85 -51.96
CA GLU A 147 14.60 -1.40 -51.85
C GLU A 147 13.63 -2.57 -51.70
N LYS A 148 12.96 -2.62 -50.53
CA LYS A 148 12.03 -3.68 -50.18
C LYS A 148 10.81 -3.07 -49.49
N ASN A 149 9.69 -3.10 -50.18
CA ASN A 149 8.42 -2.60 -49.63
C ASN A 149 7.93 -3.52 -48.51
N GLY A 150 7.30 -2.92 -47.50
CA GLY A 150 6.72 -3.62 -46.37
C GLY A 150 5.48 -4.42 -46.78
N GLY A 151 5.30 -5.58 -46.17
CA GLY A 151 4.11 -6.42 -46.32
C GLY A 151 3.47 -6.74 -44.97
N TRP A 152 2.14 -6.72 -44.95
CA TRP A 152 1.37 -7.10 -43.76
C TRP A 152 1.51 -8.60 -43.46
N THR A 153 1.62 -8.94 -42.19
CA THR A 153 1.29 -10.29 -41.72
C THR A 153 -0.19 -10.57 -41.94
N ASN A 154 -0.58 -11.84 -41.88
CA ASN A 154 -1.98 -12.18 -41.69
C ASN A 154 -2.51 -11.52 -40.41
N TRP A 155 -3.80 -11.21 -40.40
CA TRP A 155 -4.48 -10.75 -39.20
C TRP A 155 -4.36 -11.77 -38.07
N GLY A 156 -4.06 -11.29 -36.87
CA GLY A 156 -4.16 -12.09 -35.66
C GLY A 156 -5.61 -12.53 -35.38
N ALA A 157 -5.75 -13.47 -34.44
CA ALA A 157 -7.06 -13.84 -33.93
C ALA A 157 -7.74 -12.63 -33.28
N TRP A 158 -9.07 -12.61 -33.32
CA TRP A 158 -9.85 -11.64 -32.56
C TRP A 158 -9.64 -11.86 -31.05
N GLU A 159 -9.43 -10.76 -30.34
CA GLU A 159 -9.49 -10.72 -28.88
C GLU A 159 -10.91 -11.01 -28.37
N SER A 160 -11.02 -11.28 -27.08
CA SER A 160 -12.32 -11.43 -26.42
C SER A 160 -13.15 -10.14 -26.54
N CYS A 161 -14.48 -10.30 -26.53
CA CYS A 161 -15.40 -9.18 -26.54
C CYS A 161 -15.19 -8.28 -25.32
N SER A 162 -15.26 -6.96 -25.49
CA SER A 162 -15.10 -5.97 -24.42
C SER A 162 -16.16 -6.06 -23.32
N VAL A 163 -17.25 -6.77 -23.59
CA VAL A 163 -18.36 -6.99 -22.66
C VAL A 163 -18.69 -8.47 -22.51
N THR A 164 -19.27 -8.83 -21.36
CA THR A 164 -19.80 -10.16 -21.08
C THR A 164 -21.29 -10.30 -21.43
N CYS A 165 -22.04 -9.19 -21.49
CA CYS A 165 -23.43 -9.09 -21.91
C CYS A 165 -23.65 -7.84 -22.78
N GLY A 166 -24.71 -7.82 -23.58
CA GLY A 166 -25.05 -6.68 -24.43
C GLY A 166 -24.15 -6.53 -25.66
N ILE A 167 -24.00 -5.30 -26.15
CA ILE A 167 -23.24 -4.98 -27.36
C ILE A 167 -21.87 -4.43 -26.95
N GLY A 168 -20.81 -5.02 -27.47
CA GLY A 168 -19.44 -4.54 -27.29
C GLY A 168 -18.64 -4.60 -28.58
N SER A 169 -17.32 -4.52 -28.44
CA SER A 169 -16.37 -4.59 -29.55
C SER A 169 -15.27 -5.61 -29.27
N LYS A 170 -14.72 -6.17 -30.34
CA LYS A 170 -13.52 -7.01 -30.32
C LYS A 170 -12.46 -6.38 -31.23
N LEU A 171 -11.20 -6.59 -30.87
CA LEU A 171 -10.03 -6.02 -31.55
C LEU A 171 -9.19 -7.14 -32.14
N ARG A 172 -8.55 -6.88 -33.28
CA ARG A 172 -7.44 -7.68 -33.79
C ARG A 172 -6.35 -6.78 -34.34
N HIS A 173 -5.14 -7.33 -34.45
CA HIS A 173 -3.96 -6.61 -34.94
C HIS A 173 -3.22 -7.39 -36.03
N ARG A 174 -2.42 -6.67 -36.81
CA ARG A 174 -1.44 -7.21 -37.77
C ARG A 174 -0.17 -6.37 -37.72
N ALA A 175 0.95 -6.92 -38.20
CA ALA A 175 2.25 -6.24 -38.20
C ALA A 175 2.79 -6.06 -39.62
N CYS A 176 3.52 -4.98 -39.88
CA CYS A 176 4.18 -4.72 -41.16
C CYS A 176 5.56 -5.37 -41.18
N THR A 177 5.61 -6.70 -41.13
CA THR A 177 6.85 -7.47 -40.96
C THR A 177 6.98 -8.64 -41.93
N ASN A 178 6.04 -8.82 -42.86
CA ASN A 178 6.05 -9.90 -43.85
C ASN A 178 6.03 -9.38 -45.30
N PRO A 179 7.13 -8.79 -45.80
CA PRO A 179 8.40 -8.53 -45.09
C PRO A 179 8.42 -7.15 -44.40
N SER A 180 9.37 -6.92 -43.48
CA SER A 180 9.63 -5.57 -42.96
C SER A 180 10.13 -4.65 -44.08
N PRO A 181 9.69 -3.38 -44.13
CA PRO A 181 10.17 -2.42 -45.12
C PRO A 181 11.63 -2.06 -44.87
N SER A 182 12.40 -1.85 -45.94
CA SER A 182 13.73 -1.22 -45.83
C SER A 182 13.58 0.29 -45.60
N ALA A 183 14.69 0.98 -45.26
CA ALA A 183 14.67 2.43 -45.04
C ALA A 183 14.17 3.24 -46.24
N TYR A 184 14.25 2.66 -47.44
CA TYR A 184 13.82 3.26 -48.71
C TYR A 184 12.57 2.59 -49.30
N GLY A 185 12.08 1.51 -48.67
CA GLY A 185 10.87 0.83 -49.08
C GLY A 185 9.60 1.56 -48.62
N LYS A 186 8.50 1.36 -49.35
CA LYS A 186 7.19 1.85 -48.93
C LYS A 186 6.72 1.11 -47.68
N ALA A 187 6.18 1.87 -46.72
CA ALA A 187 5.48 1.30 -45.57
C ALA A 187 4.20 0.57 -46.03
N CYS A 188 3.69 -0.32 -45.17
CA CYS A 188 2.44 -1.01 -45.45
C CYS A 188 1.26 -0.03 -45.46
N GLU A 189 0.41 -0.12 -46.48
CA GLU A 189 -0.78 0.72 -46.62
C GLU A 189 -1.99 0.12 -45.86
N GLY A 190 -2.72 0.98 -45.13
CA GLY A 190 -3.90 0.61 -44.33
C GLY A 190 -3.62 0.47 -42.82
N ASP A 191 -4.67 0.13 -42.05
CA ASP A 191 -4.57 0.12 -40.59
C ASP A 191 -3.93 -1.16 -40.04
N TYR A 192 -3.17 -1.02 -38.95
CA TYR A 192 -2.55 -2.15 -38.23
C TYR A 192 -3.50 -2.80 -37.20
N LYS A 193 -4.66 -2.17 -36.95
CA LYS A 193 -5.70 -2.61 -36.03
C LYS A 193 -7.05 -2.60 -36.74
N ASP A 194 -7.91 -3.51 -36.34
CA ASP A 194 -9.27 -3.65 -36.88
C ASP A 194 -10.26 -3.95 -35.76
N PHE A 195 -11.46 -3.42 -35.88
CA PHE A 195 -12.52 -3.48 -34.87
C PHE A 195 -13.77 -4.11 -35.48
N ASP A 196 -14.43 -4.95 -34.69
CA ASP A 196 -15.70 -5.53 -35.07
C ASP A 196 -16.65 -5.56 -33.88
N VAL A 197 -17.95 -5.50 -34.16
CA VAL A 197 -19.00 -5.50 -33.14
C VAL A 197 -19.21 -6.94 -32.66
N CYS A 198 -19.30 -7.12 -31.35
CA CYS A 198 -19.69 -8.39 -30.75
C CYS A 198 -20.98 -8.21 -29.96
N VAL A 199 -21.95 -9.09 -30.23
CA VAL A 199 -23.23 -9.13 -29.52
C VAL A 199 -23.22 -10.33 -28.58
N LYS A 200 -23.35 -10.07 -27.30
CA LYS A 200 -23.52 -11.05 -26.23
C LYS A 200 -25.00 -11.09 -25.80
N THR A 201 -25.33 -12.02 -24.91
CA THR A 201 -26.66 -12.09 -24.30
C THR A 201 -27.04 -10.73 -23.71
N PRO A 202 -28.28 -10.23 -23.89
CA PRO A 202 -28.70 -8.95 -23.33
C PRO A 202 -28.38 -8.85 -21.84
N CYS A 203 -27.92 -7.69 -21.39
CA CYS A 203 -27.76 -7.45 -19.96
C CYS A 203 -29.13 -7.41 -19.30
N TYR A 204 -29.29 -8.09 -18.17
CA TYR A 204 -30.53 -8.02 -17.39
C TYR A 204 -30.63 -6.64 -16.73
N VAL A 205 -31.53 -5.79 -17.21
CA VAL A 205 -31.93 -4.58 -16.50
C VAL A 205 -33.06 -4.97 -15.56
N ILE A 206 -32.74 -5.13 -14.28
CA ILE A 206 -33.74 -5.38 -13.25
C ILE A 206 -33.71 -4.20 -12.31
N ALA A 207 -34.75 -3.38 -12.41
CA ALA A 207 -34.92 -2.20 -11.58
C ALA A 207 -36.40 -1.94 -11.39
N PHE A 208 -36.81 -1.62 -10.18
CA PHE A 208 -38.17 -1.16 -9.91
C PHE A 208 -38.15 0.07 -9.00
N ASN A 209 -39.19 0.88 -9.15
CA ASN A 209 -39.51 2.00 -8.28
C ASN A 209 -41.03 2.02 -8.12
N ALA A 210 -41.49 1.98 -6.87
CA ALA A 210 -42.90 2.00 -6.53
C ALA A 210 -43.16 2.98 -5.38
N HIS A 211 -44.34 3.60 -5.40
CA HIS A 211 -44.84 4.50 -4.37
C HIS A 211 -46.30 4.16 -4.02
N GLY A 212 -46.89 4.91 -3.09
CA GLY A 212 -48.22 4.63 -2.55
C GLY A 212 -48.18 3.55 -1.47
N PHE A 213 -49.19 3.50 -0.62
CA PHE A 213 -49.16 2.67 0.59
C PHE A 213 -50.53 2.05 0.86
N ASN A 214 -50.56 0.75 1.15
CA ASN A 214 -51.69 0.06 1.77
C ASN A 214 -51.15 -0.96 2.80
N VAL A 215 -51.65 -0.93 4.04
CA VAL A 215 -51.34 -1.97 5.05
C VAL A 215 -52.29 -3.15 4.85
N LEU A 216 -51.76 -4.28 4.41
CA LEU A 216 -52.50 -5.54 4.55
C LEU A 216 -52.50 -5.96 6.02
N SER A 217 -53.48 -6.74 6.44
CA SER A 217 -53.76 -7.19 7.83
C SER A 217 -52.57 -7.78 8.62
N ASN A 218 -51.41 -7.97 7.98
CA ASN A 218 -50.23 -8.67 8.49
C ASN A 218 -48.94 -7.80 8.52
N LEU A 219 -49.02 -6.46 8.60
CA LEU A 219 -47.86 -5.54 8.72
C LEU A 219 -46.89 -5.48 7.51
N VAL A 220 -47.29 -6.05 6.37
CA VAL A 220 -46.57 -5.95 5.08
C VAL A 220 -46.93 -4.61 4.43
N ASN A 221 -45.92 -3.88 3.97
CA ASN A 221 -46.12 -2.64 3.23
C ASN A 221 -46.29 -2.95 1.74
N VAL A 222 -47.40 -2.52 1.14
CA VAL A 222 -47.64 -2.67 -0.30
C VAL A 222 -47.52 -1.31 -0.99
N PHE A 223 -46.51 -1.17 -1.86
CA PHE A 223 -46.40 -0.02 -2.76
C PHE A 223 -47.14 -0.31 -4.03
N SER A 224 -48.34 0.27 -4.16
CA SER A 224 -49.32 -0.10 -5.19
C SER A 224 -49.11 0.60 -6.53
N THR A 225 -48.43 1.75 -6.54
CA THR A 225 -48.21 2.53 -7.76
C THR A 225 -46.81 2.27 -8.30
N ILE A 226 -46.71 1.58 -9.44
CA ILE A 226 -45.44 1.26 -10.09
C ILE A 226 -45.03 2.43 -11.00
N VAL A 227 -43.85 2.99 -10.76
CA VAL A 227 -43.20 3.98 -11.65
C VAL A 227 -42.39 3.26 -12.73
N ALA A 228 -41.65 2.23 -12.33
CA ALA A 228 -40.89 1.34 -13.22
C ALA A 228 -40.79 -0.06 -12.60
N ASN A 229 -40.74 -1.11 -13.44
CA ASN A 229 -40.57 -2.50 -13.00
C ASN A 229 -39.92 -3.34 -14.11
N GLU A 230 -38.73 -2.91 -14.51
CA GLU A 230 -37.90 -3.62 -15.48
C GLU A 230 -37.45 -4.97 -14.90
N GLY A 231 -37.59 -6.03 -15.68
CA GLY A 231 -37.40 -7.40 -15.19
C GLY A 231 -38.59 -7.99 -14.43
N LYS A 232 -39.70 -7.23 -14.27
CA LYS A 232 -40.96 -7.68 -13.64
C LYS A 232 -40.76 -8.34 -12.26
N ALA A 233 -39.82 -7.80 -11.50
CA ALA A 233 -39.37 -8.40 -10.25
C ALA A 233 -40.25 -7.99 -9.06
N TYR A 234 -40.99 -6.87 -9.13
CA TYR A 234 -41.87 -6.40 -8.05
C TYR A 234 -43.36 -6.60 -8.35
N ASN A 235 -44.14 -7.08 -7.38
CA ASN A 235 -45.58 -7.29 -7.48
C ASN A 235 -46.36 -6.32 -6.58
N ALA A 236 -46.99 -5.31 -7.20
CA ALA A 236 -47.74 -4.26 -6.51
C ALA A 236 -49.05 -4.71 -5.84
N SER A 237 -49.55 -5.91 -6.12
CA SER A 237 -50.73 -6.46 -5.42
C SER A 237 -50.35 -7.15 -4.11
N THR A 238 -49.10 -7.59 -3.98
CA THR A 238 -48.61 -8.38 -2.83
C THR A 238 -47.50 -7.67 -2.03
N GLY A 239 -46.88 -6.63 -2.58
CA GLY A 239 -45.76 -5.91 -1.96
C GLY A 239 -44.43 -6.66 -2.06
N HIS A 240 -44.34 -7.66 -2.95
CA HIS A 240 -43.27 -8.64 -2.96
C HIS A 240 -42.29 -8.42 -4.12
N PHE A 241 -40.98 -8.45 -3.83
CA PHE A 241 -39.92 -8.53 -4.83
C PHE A 241 -39.38 -9.96 -4.97
N THR A 242 -39.43 -10.53 -6.17
CA THR A 242 -38.85 -11.83 -6.52
C THR A 242 -37.65 -11.64 -7.43
N ALA A 243 -36.49 -12.15 -7.02
CA ALA A 243 -35.27 -12.06 -7.82
C ALA A 243 -35.41 -12.86 -9.14
N PRO A 244 -35.34 -12.23 -10.33
CA PRO A 244 -35.48 -12.96 -11.59
C PRO A 244 -34.22 -13.70 -12.03
N VAL A 245 -33.05 -13.32 -11.49
CA VAL A 245 -31.74 -13.97 -11.71
C VAL A 245 -30.91 -14.02 -10.42
N ASP A 246 -29.90 -14.87 -10.38
CA ASP A 246 -28.91 -14.88 -9.30
C ASP A 246 -28.11 -13.57 -9.33
N GLY A 247 -27.97 -12.90 -8.18
CA GLY A 247 -27.30 -11.62 -8.16
C GLY A 247 -27.26 -10.90 -6.82
N ILE A 248 -26.59 -9.75 -6.81
CA ILE A 248 -26.61 -8.80 -5.71
C ILE A 248 -27.56 -7.68 -6.09
N TYR A 249 -28.57 -7.47 -5.25
CA TYR A 249 -29.60 -6.46 -5.43
C TYR A 249 -29.43 -5.37 -4.38
N TYR A 250 -29.48 -4.12 -4.82
CA TYR A 250 -29.55 -2.95 -3.96
C TYR A 250 -31.01 -2.57 -3.77
N PHE A 251 -31.41 -2.28 -2.54
CA PHE A 251 -32.74 -1.81 -2.20
C PHE A 251 -32.64 -0.52 -1.41
N GLU A 252 -33.53 0.42 -1.70
CA GLU A 252 -33.66 1.68 -1.01
C GLU A 252 -35.14 1.97 -0.74
N ALA A 253 -35.42 2.46 0.47
CA ALA A 253 -36.75 2.81 0.87
C ALA A 253 -36.76 4.15 1.62
N HIS A 254 -37.67 5.03 1.23
CA HIS A 254 -37.89 6.32 1.86
C HIS A 254 -39.27 6.34 2.53
N PHE A 255 -39.32 6.84 3.75
CA PHE A 255 -40.54 6.83 4.54
C PHE A 255 -40.74 8.12 5.33
N CYS A 256 -41.94 8.66 5.29
CA CYS A 256 -42.38 9.80 6.10
C CYS A 256 -43.56 9.39 6.97
N VAL A 257 -43.44 9.67 8.28
CA VAL A 257 -44.45 9.27 9.27
C VAL A 257 -44.96 10.50 10.03
N TYR A 258 -46.28 10.55 10.22
CA TYR A 258 -46.97 11.55 11.02
C TYR A 258 -47.53 10.92 12.31
N SER A 259 -46.68 10.69 13.30
CA SER A 259 -47.08 10.08 14.57
C SER A 259 -46.04 10.35 15.65
N SER A 260 -46.45 10.57 16.90
CA SER A 260 -45.57 10.64 18.08
C SER A 260 -44.84 9.33 18.41
N SER A 261 -45.09 8.27 17.64
CA SER A 261 -44.49 6.94 17.80
C SER A 261 -43.28 6.72 16.88
N THR A 262 -42.33 5.89 17.33
CA THR A 262 -41.22 5.42 16.49
C THR A 262 -41.66 4.21 15.68
N ILE A 263 -41.42 4.27 14.37
CA ILE A 263 -41.71 3.20 13.41
C ILE A 263 -40.39 2.62 12.89
N ASN A 264 -40.30 1.29 12.85
CA ASN A 264 -39.13 0.56 12.35
C ASN A 264 -39.44 -0.08 10.99
N PHE A 265 -38.46 -0.02 10.09
CA PHE A 265 -38.53 -0.61 8.76
C PHE A 265 -37.53 -1.75 8.61
N TYR A 266 -37.98 -2.83 7.97
CA TYR A 266 -37.20 -4.04 7.77
C TYR A 266 -37.27 -4.46 6.31
N ILE A 267 -36.13 -4.87 5.76
CA ILE A 267 -36.08 -5.66 4.53
C ILE A 267 -35.61 -7.05 4.93
N GLU A 268 -36.44 -8.05 4.66
CA GLU A 268 -36.15 -9.44 5.01
C GLU A 268 -36.05 -10.30 3.76
N LYS A 269 -35.04 -11.17 3.76
CA LYS A 269 -34.86 -12.23 2.77
C LYS A 269 -35.63 -13.46 3.24
N GLY A 270 -36.50 -14.02 2.39
CA GLY A 270 -37.26 -15.25 2.67
C GLY A 270 -38.69 -15.01 3.16
N SER A 271 -39.36 -16.06 3.66
CA SER A 271 -40.76 -15.99 4.07
C SER A 271 -40.96 -15.25 5.41
N ALA A 272 -42.03 -14.44 5.51
CA ALA A 272 -42.47 -13.60 6.64
C ALA A 272 -42.49 -14.21 8.06
N SER A 273 -42.17 -15.51 8.21
CA SER A 273 -42.38 -16.28 9.43
C SER A 273 -41.12 -16.77 10.15
N MET A 274 -39.92 -16.79 9.54
CA MET A 274 -38.76 -17.43 10.20
C MET A 274 -37.41 -16.90 9.68
N SER A 275 -36.87 -15.80 10.25
CA SER A 275 -35.44 -15.41 10.24
C SER A 275 -35.20 -14.10 11.02
N PRO A 276 -33.96 -13.81 11.49
CA PRO A 276 -33.67 -12.62 12.30
C PRO A 276 -33.88 -11.32 11.49
N LYS A 277 -34.73 -10.45 12.03
CA LYS A 277 -35.10 -9.18 11.40
C LYS A 277 -33.89 -8.24 11.36
N THR A 278 -33.33 -8.00 10.17
CA THR A 278 -32.28 -6.98 10.02
C THR A 278 -32.96 -5.62 9.95
N ARG A 279 -32.90 -4.87 11.06
CA ARG A 279 -33.45 -3.52 11.16
C ARG A 279 -32.61 -2.58 10.29
N LEU A 280 -33.21 -1.99 9.27
CA LEU A 280 -32.50 -1.08 8.37
C LEU A 280 -32.48 0.35 8.88
N THR A 281 -33.62 0.85 9.35
CA THR A 281 -33.75 2.22 9.85
C THR A 281 -34.95 2.36 10.77
N SER A 282 -35.04 3.50 11.46
CA SER A 282 -36.21 3.90 12.23
C SER A 282 -36.46 5.38 12.13
N THR A 283 -37.72 5.77 12.06
CA THR A 283 -38.14 7.18 12.06
C THR A 283 -39.16 7.42 13.17
N ARG A 284 -39.25 8.66 13.64
CA ARG A 284 -40.27 9.12 14.61
C ARG A 284 -40.86 10.42 14.08
N GLY A 285 -42.18 10.49 13.95
CA GLY A 285 -42.88 11.75 13.69
C GLY A 285 -43.12 12.53 14.98
N TYR A 286 -43.61 13.76 14.87
CA TYR A 286 -43.97 14.59 16.02
C TYR A 286 -45.42 15.06 15.89
N HIS A 287 -46.09 15.36 17.00
CA HIS A 287 -47.44 15.94 16.95
C HIS A 287 -47.38 17.26 16.17
N GLY A 288 -48.06 17.34 15.01
CA GLY A 288 -48.03 18.53 14.16
C GLY A 288 -46.90 18.57 13.13
N SER A 289 -46.02 17.56 13.02
CA SER A 289 -44.90 17.55 12.07
C SER A 289 -44.48 16.15 11.60
N TYR A 290 -43.95 16.06 10.38
CA TYR A 290 -43.51 14.82 9.75
C TYR A 290 -42.08 14.45 10.14
N GLY A 291 -41.85 13.15 10.39
CA GLY A 291 -40.52 12.57 10.51
C GLY A 291 -40.21 11.69 9.32
N CYS A 292 -39.31 12.14 8.44
CA CYS A 292 -38.88 11.38 7.27
C CYS A 292 -37.51 10.73 7.50
N ASN A 293 -37.34 9.49 7.03
CA ASN A 293 -36.06 8.79 7.05
C ASN A 293 -35.97 7.84 5.85
N SER A 294 -34.74 7.48 5.47
CA SER A 294 -34.48 6.49 4.45
C SER A 294 -33.59 5.37 4.98
N ALA A 295 -33.64 4.24 4.28
CA ALA A 295 -32.81 3.08 4.51
C ALA A 295 -32.40 2.49 3.17
N SER A 296 -31.16 2.00 3.09
CA SER A 296 -30.74 1.17 1.99
C SER A 296 -29.94 -0.03 2.45
N THR A 297 -29.95 -1.08 1.64
CA THR A 297 -29.19 -2.30 1.87
C THR A 297 -28.88 -3.02 0.57
N SER A 298 -27.90 -3.90 0.59
CA SER A 298 -27.62 -4.81 -0.51
C SER A 298 -27.81 -6.25 -0.03
N VAL A 299 -28.49 -7.06 -0.85
CA VAL A 299 -28.83 -8.45 -0.54
C VAL A 299 -28.42 -9.33 -1.70
N LYS A 300 -27.67 -10.39 -1.40
CA LYS A 300 -27.42 -11.47 -2.36
C LYS A 300 -28.65 -12.37 -2.43
N LEU A 301 -29.25 -12.48 -3.61
CA LEU A 301 -30.42 -13.30 -3.87
C LEU A 301 -30.10 -14.32 -4.96
N ASN A 302 -30.59 -15.54 -4.76
CA ASN A 302 -30.72 -16.51 -5.82
C ASN A 302 -32.05 -16.26 -6.55
N ARG A 303 -32.17 -16.77 -7.77
CA ARG A 303 -33.36 -16.70 -8.59
C ARG A 303 -34.56 -17.30 -7.84
N ASN A 304 -35.67 -16.59 -7.91
CA ASN A 304 -36.92 -16.87 -7.21
C ASN A 304 -36.85 -16.75 -5.68
N GLU A 305 -35.80 -16.15 -5.13
CA GLU A 305 -35.82 -15.72 -3.73
C GLU A 305 -36.53 -14.38 -3.57
N ASP A 306 -37.15 -14.27 -2.40
CA ASP A 306 -38.18 -13.30 -2.09
C ASP A 306 -37.66 -12.27 -1.10
N VAL A 307 -38.01 -11.00 -1.35
CA VAL A 307 -37.70 -9.88 -0.46
C VAL A 307 -38.97 -9.12 -0.11
N TRP A 308 -39.10 -8.83 1.19
CA TRP A 308 -40.26 -8.18 1.77
C TRP A 308 -39.88 -6.93 2.52
N VAL A 309 -40.76 -5.93 2.50
CA VAL A 309 -40.62 -4.69 3.27
C VAL A 309 -41.69 -4.66 4.37
N TYR A 310 -41.24 -4.70 5.62
CA TYR A 310 -42.13 -4.71 6.78
C TYR A 310 -42.02 -3.46 7.65
N MET A 311 -43.13 -3.15 8.31
CA MET A 311 -43.22 -2.14 9.34
C MET A 311 -43.51 -2.77 10.70
N ALA A 312 -42.81 -2.34 11.74
CA ALA A 312 -43.22 -2.62 13.12
C ALA A 312 -43.30 -1.32 13.93
N SER A 313 -44.52 -1.01 14.42
CA SER A 313 -44.74 0.00 15.45
C SER A 313 -44.77 -0.63 16.84
N GLN A 314 -44.34 0.12 17.86
CA GLN A 314 -44.48 -0.26 19.26
C GLN A 314 -45.90 -0.03 19.82
N TYR A 315 -46.77 0.66 19.07
CA TYR A 315 -48.14 1.00 19.48
C TYR A 315 -49.14 0.69 18.37
N SER A 316 -50.31 0.16 18.74
CA SER A 316 -51.37 -0.31 17.83
C SER A 316 -52.11 0.81 17.08
N SER A 317 -51.78 2.08 17.31
CA SER A 317 -52.47 3.26 16.75
C SER A 317 -51.56 4.17 15.91
N SER A 318 -50.40 3.67 15.46
CA SER A 318 -49.52 4.42 14.57
C SER A 318 -50.04 4.32 13.13
N TYR A 319 -50.56 5.42 12.60
CA TYR A 319 -51.00 5.52 11.22
C TYR A 319 -49.88 6.15 10.39
N ILE A 320 -49.48 5.51 9.29
CA ILE A 320 -48.78 6.22 8.22
C ILE A 320 -49.82 7.08 7.52
N TYR A 321 -49.44 8.31 7.19
CA TYR A 321 -50.33 9.18 6.44
C TYR A 321 -50.45 8.69 4.99
N GLU A 322 -51.63 8.21 4.62
CA GLU A 322 -52.06 8.01 3.24
C GLU A 322 -52.49 9.39 2.69
N SER A 323 -51.56 10.15 2.11
CA SER A 323 -51.95 11.13 1.10
C SER A 323 -51.19 10.86 -0.18
N SER A 324 -51.87 11.19 -1.26
CA SER A 324 -51.51 11.10 -2.68
C SER A 324 -50.24 11.85 -3.12
N ASP A 325 -49.27 12.08 -2.23
CA ASP A 325 -48.13 12.99 -2.45
C ASP A 325 -46.78 12.28 -2.65
N ASP A 326 -46.75 10.97 -2.91
CA ASP A 326 -45.56 10.20 -3.34
C ASP A 326 -44.34 10.22 -2.39
N TRP A 327 -44.51 10.59 -1.11
CA TRP A 327 -43.38 10.72 -0.17
C TRP A 327 -42.75 9.40 0.27
N ASN A 328 -43.50 8.28 0.15
CA ASN A 328 -43.01 6.96 0.52
C ASN A 328 -42.67 6.18 -0.74
N THR A 329 -41.41 5.76 -0.87
CA THR A 329 -40.92 5.04 -2.05
C THR A 329 -40.18 3.78 -1.65
N PHE A 330 -40.27 2.76 -2.50
CA PHE A 330 -39.45 1.56 -2.44
C PHE A 330 -38.88 1.27 -3.82
N SER A 331 -37.56 1.19 -3.87
CA SER A 331 -36.81 0.94 -5.09
C SER A 331 -35.85 -0.21 -4.91
N GLY A 332 -35.54 -0.89 -6.00
CA GLY A 332 -34.45 -1.83 -6.01
C GLY A 332 -33.90 -2.06 -7.40
N ALA A 333 -32.63 -2.41 -7.48
CA ALA A 333 -31.93 -2.66 -8.72
C ALA A 333 -30.92 -3.81 -8.58
N LEU A 334 -30.76 -4.59 -9.64
CA LEU A 334 -29.64 -5.54 -9.77
C LEU A 334 -28.36 -4.74 -9.99
N ILE A 335 -27.42 -4.83 -9.06
CA ILE A 335 -26.11 -4.17 -9.18
C ILE A 335 -25.04 -5.12 -9.74
N GLN A 336 -25.24 -6.44 -9.62
CA GLN A 336 -24.34 -7.44 -10.17
C GLN A 336 -25.06 -8.78 -10.38
N ALA A 337 -25.10 -9.29 -11.61
CA ALA A 337 -25.50 -10.66 -11.91
C ALA A 337 -24.39 -11.66 -11.50
N LEU A 338 -24.75 -12.82 -10.97
CA LEU A 338 -23.82 -13.85 -10.49
C LEU A 338 -23.89 -15.15 -11.31
#